data_AF-A0A7S0UDR5-F1
#
_entry.id   AF-A0A7S0UDR5-F1
#
_cell.length_a   1.000
_cell.length_b   1.000
_cell.length_c   1.000
_cell.angle_alpha   90.00
_cell.angle_beta   90.00
_cell.angle_gamma   90.00
#
_symmetry.space_group_name_H-M   'P 1'
#
loop_
_entity.id
_entity.type
_entity.pdbx_description
1 polymer ?
#
loop_
_entity_poly.entity_id
_entity_poly.type
_entity_poly.pdbx_seq_one_letter_code
_entity_poly.pdbx_strand_id
1 'polypeptide(L)'
;EKDISEPEGFERFFAGIFKSIGASPEDMGMARFDRSKFPEQYPATLDEFADLLETDDDWEKQAIRPMLHSTSLQARPIQLVYDGDYNGWTPEAFHAAVDKKGPGVVIGKTA
;
A
#
# COMPACT_ATOMS: atom_id res chain seq x y z
N GLU A 1 -8.27 -15.54 44.74
CA GLU A 1 -7.80 -15.60 43.35
C GLU A 1 -8.04 -16.99 42.81
N LYS A 2 -8.65 -17.14 41.63
CA LYS A 2 -8.76 -18.43 40.94
C LYS A 2 -7.78 -18.41 39.78
N ASP A 3 -6.82 -19.30 39.84
CA ASP A 3 -5.76 -19.52 38.87
C ASP A 3 -6.38 -20.01 37.55
N ILE A 4 -6.31 -19.20 36.51
CA ILE A 4 -6.82 -19.52 35.17
C ILE A 4 -5.69 -20.26 34.45
N SER A 5 -5.46 -21.51 34.83
CA SER A 5 -4.55 -22.42 34.14
C SER A 5 -5.33 -23.24 33.13
N GLU A 6 -5.62 -22.65 31.97
CA GLU A 6 -5.88 -23.45 30.76
C GLU A 6 -5.08 -22.91 29.57
N PRO A 7 -3.92 -23.53 29.26
CA PRO A 7 -3.29 -23.36 27.95
C PRO A 7 -3.22 -24.68 27.13
N GLU A 8 -3.18 -25.86 27.75
CA GLU A 8 -2.75 -27.07 27.05
C GLU A 8 -3.80 -27.71 26.12
N GLY A 9 -5.10 -27.63 26.48
CA GLY A 9 -6.17 -28.26 25.72
C GLY A 9 -6.48 -27.54 24.40
N PHE A 10 -6.49 -26.21 24.45
CA PHE A 10 -6.73 -25.34 23.29
C PHE A 10 -5.56 -25.40 22.31
N GLU A 11 -4.32 -25.32 22.79
CA GLU A 11 -3.13 -25.41 21.93
C GLU A 11 -3.02 -26.77 21.23
N ARG A 12 -3.36 -27.89 21.91
CA ARG A 12 -3.39 -29.21 21.28
C ARG A 12 -4.49 -29.36 20.24
N PHE A 13 -5.66 -28.77 20.49
CA PHE A 13 -6.77 -28.75 19.53
C PHE A 13 -6.39 -27.95 18.28
N PHE A 14 -5.81 -26.76 18.44
CA PHE A 14 -5.32 -25.95 17.33
C PHE A 14 -4.19 -26.65 16.57
N ALA A 15 -3.17 -27.18 17.25
CA ALA A 15 -2.10 -27.92 16.59
C ALA A 15 -2.61 -29.14 15.78
N GLY A 16 -3.63 -29.85 16.28
CA GLY A 16 -4.27 -30.96 15.58
C GLY A 16 -5.02 -30.54 14.31
N ILE A 17 -5.71 -29.39 14.35
CA ILE A 17 -6.37 -28.80 13.19
C ILE A 17 -5.32 -28.42 12.14
N PHE A 18 -4.28 -27.67 12.51
CA PHE A 18 -3.30 -27.16 11.54
C PHE A 18 -2.46 -28.29 10.91
N LYS A 19 -2.16 -29.34 11.69
CA LYS A 19 -1.47 -30.53 11.19
C LYS A 19 -2.32 -31.36 10.21
N SER A 20 -3.63 -31.44 10.42
CA SER A 20 -4.51 -32.27 9.59
C SER A 20 -4.89 -31.60 8.25
N ILE A 21 -4.86 -30.27 8.18
CA ILE A 21 -5.16 -29.51 6.96
C ILE A 21 -3.88 -29.17 6.16
N GLY A 22 -2.69 -29.41 6.74
CA GLY A 22 -1.41 -29.09 6.10
C GLY A 22 -1.17 -27.59 5.88
N ALA A 23 -1.98 -26.73 6.50
CA ALA A 23 -1.94 -25.29 6.33
C ALA A 23 -1.24 -24.63 7.53
N SER A 24 -0.24 -23.80 7.24
CA SER A 24 0.41 -22.97 8.26
C SER A 24 -0.55 -21.87 8.75
N PRO A 25 -0.33 -21.29 9.94
CA PRO A 25 -1.06 -20.09 10.36
C PRO A 25 -0.98 -18.92 9.37
N GLU A 26 0.07 -18.89 8.57
CA GLU A 26 0.29 -17.91 7.51
C GLU A 26 -0.66 -18.14 6.33
N ASP A 27 -0.90 -19.40 5.96
CA ASP A 27 -1.84 -19.80 4.90
C ASP A 27 -3.30 -19.52 5.27
N MET A 28 -3.60 -19.41 6.56
CA MET A 28 -4.93 -19.11 7.08
C MET A 28 -5.15 -17.62 7.40
N GLY A 29 -4.27 -16.75 6.93
CA GLY A 29 -4.45 -15.29 7.02
C GLY A 29 -4.14 -14.69 8.40
N MET A 30 -3.52 -15.46 9.30
CA MET A 30 -3.06 -14.97 10.62
C MET A 30 -1.59 -14.52 10.61
N ALA A 31 -1.00 -14.40 9.42
CA ALA A 31 0.32 -13.80 9.26
C ALA A 31 0.31 -12.36 9.80
N ARG A 32 1.29 -12.03 10.65
CA ARG A 32 1.51 -10.66 11.13
C ARG A 32 1.65 -9.73 9.93
N PHE A 33 1.16 -8.50 10.06
CA PHE A 33 1.31 -7.47 9.04
C PHE A 33 2.79 -7.25 8.74
N ASP A 34 3.23 -7.76 7.60
CA ASP A 34 4.59 -7.65 7.09
C ASP A 34 4.68 -6.42 6.17
N ARG A 35 5.85 -5.76 6.17
CA ARG A 35 6.22 -4.67 5.26
C ARG A 35 5.93 -5.00 3.80
N SER A 36 6.01 -6.26 3.38
CA SER A 36 5.68 -6.64 2.00
C SER A 36 4.20 -6.44 1.64
N LYS A 37 3.29 -6.55 2.62
CA LYS A 37 1.83 -6.46 2.39
C LYS A 37 1.29 -5.05 2.57
N PHE A 38 1.87 -4.26 3.48
CA PHE A 38 1.44 -2.90 3.80
C PHE A 38 2.66 -1.98 3.96
N PRO A 39 3.46 -1.81 2.89
CA PRO A 39 4.69 -1.01 2.96
C PRO A 39 4.41 0.44 3.39
N GLU A 40 3.23 0.96 3.05
CA GLU A 40 2.80 2.33 3.38
C GLU A 40 2.57 2.58 4.88
N GLN A 41 2.50 1.54 5.70
CA GLN A 41 2.41 1.68 7.17
C GLN A 41 3.76 1.98 7.82
N TYR A 42 4.85 1.96 7.03
CA TYR A 42 6.21 2.19 7.51
C TYR A 42 6.71 3.56 7.00
N PRO A 43 7.55 4.26 7.79
CA PRO A 43 8.05 5.57 7.39
C PRO A 43 8.86 5.51 6.09
N ALA A 44 8.72 6.54 5.26
CA ALA A 44 9.60 6.76 4.13
C ALA A 44 11.04 6.99 4.61
N THR A 45 12.00 6.50 3.83
CA THR A 45 13.44 6.65 4.07
C THR A 45 14.03 7.72 3.14
N LEU A 46 15.25 8.17 3.42
CA LEU A 46 15.93 9.20 2.62
C LEU A 46 16.91 8.60 1.60
N ASP A 47 17.10 7.29 1.66
CA ASP A 47 18.13 6.52 0.98
C ASP A 47 17.56 5.41 0.09
N GLU A 48 16.26 5.12 0.16
CA GLU A 48 15.58 4.17 -0.72
C GLU A 48 14.61 4.88 -1.65
N PHE A 49 14.65 4.50 -2.91
CA PHE A 49 13.85 5.10 -3.98
C PHE A 49 13.23 4.00 -4.84
N ALA A 50 12.09 4.28 -5.46
CA ALA A 50 11.52 3.37 -6.43
C ALA A 50 12.27 3.43 -7.75
N ASP A 51 12.45 2.27 -8.39
CA ASP A 51 12.94 2.19 -9.76
C ASP A 51 11.91 2.76 -10.75
N LEU A 52 12.41 3.27 -11.88
CA LEU A 52 11.56 3.68 -13.00
C LEU A 52 10.83 2.49 -13.61
N LEU A 53 9.57 2.70 -14.00
CA LEU A 53 8.82 1.77 -14.81
C LEU A 53 8.94 2.16 -16.29
N GLU A 54 8.77 1.19 -17.19
CA GLU A 54 8.72 1.44 -18.64
C GLU A 54 7.59 2.41 -19.04
N THR A 55 6.56 2.53 -18.20
CA THR A 55 5.42 3.44 -18.38
C THR A 55 5.68 4.87 -17.88
N ASP A 56 6.86 5.13 -17.29
CA ASP A 56 7.29 6.47 -16.90
C ASP A 56 7.95 7.17 -18.09
N ASP A 57 7.15 7.41 -19.12
CA ASP A 57 7.55 7.90 -20.45
C ASP A 57 7.67 9.43 -20.56
N ASP A 58 7.39 10.16 -19.48
CA ASP A 58 7.58 11.61 -19.37
C ASP A 58 8.36 12.01 -18.11
N TRP A 59 8.89 13.23 -18.13
CA TRP A 59 9.76 13.73 -17.06
C TRP A 59 9.05 13.89 -15.72
N GLU A 60 7.73 14.16 -15.69
CA GLU A 60 6.97 14.33 -14.45
C GLU A 60 6.85 12.99 -13.75
N LYS A 61 6.48 11.94 -14.49
CA LYS A 61 6.45 10.55 -13.98
C LYS A 61 7.82 10.13 -13.47
N GLN A 62 8.88 10.40 -14.24
CA GLN A 62 10.26 10.05 -13.85
C GLN A 62 10.72 10.80 -12.60
N ALA A 63 10.33 12.07 -12.43
CA ALA A 63 10.69 12.87 -11.28
C ALA A 63 9.98 12.41 -10.00
N ILE A 64 8.70 12.00 -10.10
CA ILE A 64 7.93 11.58 -8.92
C ILE A 64 8.16 10.14 -8.52
N ARG A 65 8.41 9.23 -9.48
CA ARG A 65 8.53 7.79 -9.23
C ARG A 65 9.47 7.46 -8.06
N PRO A 66 10.71 7.97 -7.98
CA PRO A 66 11.62 7.69 -6.87
C PRO A 66 10.99 7.87 -5.49
N MET A 67 10.16 8.91 -5.31
CA MET A 67 9.52 9.24 -4.03
C MET A 67 8.34 8.33 -3.67
N LEU A 68 7.91 7.45 -4.58
CA LEU A 68 6.81 6.51 -4.36
C LEU A 68 7.26 5.18 -3.75
N HIS A 69 8.54 5.09 -3.36
CA HIS A 69 9.08 3.94 -2.65
C HIS A 69 8.22 3.58 -1.43
N SER A 70 8.00 2.29 -1.21
CA SER A 70 7.18 1.75 -0.12
C SER A 70 5.73 2.26 -0.12
N THR A 71 5.18 2.61 -1.28
CA THR A 71 3.75 2.91 -1.45
C THR A 71 3.08 1.92 -2.39
N SER A 72 1.75 1.84 -2.33
CA SER A 72 0.96 1.08 -3.31
C SER A 72 1.11 1.60 -4.75
N LEU A 73 1.65 2.80 -4.95
CA LEU A 73 1.92 3.38 -6.26
C LEU A 73 3.28 2.97 -6.84
N GLN A 74 4.21 2.45 -6.03
CA GLN A 74 5.60 2.13 -6.43
C GLN A 74 5.68 1.36 -7.75
N ALA A 75 4.88 0.30 -7.88
CA ALA A 75 4.88 -0.60 -9.04
C ALA A 75 3.67 -0.41 -9.98
N ARG A 76 2.86 0.64 -9.76
CA ARG A 76 1.68 0.91 -10.59
C ARG A 76 2.00 1.94 -11.67
N PRO A 77 1.48 1.76 -12.91
CA PRO A 77 1.53 2.79 -13.93
C PRO A 77 0.86 4.09 -13.46
N ILE A 78 1.54 5.22 -13.65
CA ILE A 78 1.02 6.54 -13.29
C ILE A 78 0.22 7.09 -14.48
N GLN A 79 -0.92 7.70 -14.17
CA GLN A 79 -1.81 8.33 -15.15
C GLN A 79 -2.17 9.74 -14.70
N LEU A 80 -2.23 10.68 -15.63
CA LEU A 80 -2.76 12.02 -15.39
C LEU A 80 -4.28 11.93 -15.28
N VAL A 81 -4.81 12.20 -14.09
CA VAL A 81 -6.26 12.12 -13.82
C VAL A 81 -6.94 13.49 -13.77
N TYR A 82 -6.18 14.54 -13.51
CA TYR A 82 -6.63 15.91 -13.37
C TYR A 82 -5.47 16.86 -13.70
N ASP A 83 -5.77 17.91 -14.45
CA ASP A 83 -4.88 19.03 -14.73
C ASP A 83 -5.68 20.34 -14.55
N GLY A 84 -5.19 21.25 -13.70
CA GLY A 84 -5.87 22.51 -13.40
C GLY A 84 -6.06 23.41 -14.63
N ASP A 85 -5.16 23.35 -15.61
CA ASP A 85 -5.21 24.19 -16.80
C ASP A 85 -6.26 23.69 -17.82
N TYR A 86 -6.53 22.38 -17.84
CA TYR A 86 -7.54 21.77 -18.73
C TYR A 86 -8.89 21.55 -18.07
N ASN A 87 -8.90 21.16 -16.79
CA ASN A 87 -10.13 20.82 -16.05
C ASN A 87 -10.69 22.01 -15.26
N GLY A 88 -9.89 23.05 -15.03
CA GLY A 88 -10.27 24.24 -14.27
C GLY A 88 -9.97 24.12 -12.78
N TRP A 89 -9.71 25.26 -12.15
CA TRP A 89 -9.28 25.41 -10.76
C TRP A 89 -10.45 25.49 -9.76
N THR A 90 -11.37 24.52 -9.80
CA THR A 90 -12.45 24.42 -8.82
C THR A 90 -12.41 23.09 -8.05
N PRO A 91 -12.82 23.07 -6.77
CA PRO A 91 -12.91 21.84 -5.99
C PRO A 91 -13.81 20.80 -6.65
N GLU A 92 -14.91 21.23 -7.28
CA GLU A 92 -15.86 20.35 -7.93
C GLU A 92 -15.23 19.65 -9.14
N ALA A 93 -14.45 20.37 -9.94
CA ALA A 93 -13.73 19.80 -11.08
C ALA A 93 -12.68 18.79 -10.63
N PHE A 94 -11.95 19.10 -9.55
CA PHE A 94 -10.97 18.20 -8.97
C PHE A 94 -11.63 16.91 -8.47
N HIS A 95 -12.65 17.01 -7.61
CA HIS A 95 -13.35 15.84 -7.06
C HIS A 95 -14.01 14.98 -8.14
N ALA A 96 -14.65 15.59 -9.14
CA ALA A 96 -15.23 14.86 -10.27
C ALA A 96 -14.17 14.04 -11.03
N ALA A 97 -12.93 14.51 -11.08
CA ALA A 97 -11.84 13.86 -11.78
C ALA A 97 -11.12 12.78 -10.95
N VAL A 98 -10.98 12.94 -9.62
CA VAL A 98 -10.12 12.07 -8.80
C VAL A 98 -10.88 11.11 -7.88
N ASP A 99 -12.14 11.39 -7.55
CA ASP A 99 -12.88 10.57 -6.60
C ASP A 99 -12.95 9.10 -7.05
N LYS A 100 -12.80 8.18 -6.08
CA LYS A 100 -12.84 6.72 -6.27
C LYS A 100 -11.71 6.12 -7.13
N LYS A 101 -10.69 6.90 -7.53
CA LYS A 101 -9.53 6.39 -8.29
C LYS A 101 -8.41 5.82 -7.41
N GLY A 102 -8.54 5.91 -6.09
CA GLY A 102 -7.57 5.40 -5.13
C GLY A 102 -6.47 6.43 -4.82
N PRO A 103 -5.29 5.99 -4.38
CA PRO A 103 -4.19 6.88 -4.03
C PRO A 103 -3.68 7.64 -5.26
N GLY A 104 -3.24 8.87 -5.06
CA GLY A 104 -2.72 9.73 -6.11
C GLY A 104 -1.67 10.70 -5.57
N VAL A 105 -0.92 11.30 -6.50
CA VAL A 105 0.07 12.34 -6.22
C VAL A 105 -0.46 13.65 -6.78
N VAL A 106 -0.40 14.72 -5.99
CA VAL A 106 -0.75 16.07 -6.44
C VAL A 106 0.54 16.86 -6.64
N ILE A 107 0.74 17.37 -7.85
CA ILE A 107 1.89 18.19 -8.20
C ILE A 107 1.43 19.64 -8.32
N GLY A 108 1.93 20.50 -7.44
CA GLY A 108 1.77 21.95 -7.56
C GLY A 108 3.00 22.57 -8.20
N LYS A 109 2.81 23.32 -9.29
CA LYS A 109 3.87 24.14 -9.88
C LYS A 109 3.75 25.57 -9.34
N THR A 110 4.85 26.11 -8.84
CA THR A 110 4.94 27.52 -8.42
C THR A 110 5.73 28.30 -9.47
N ALA A 111 5.48 29.61 -9.56
CA ALA A 111 6.21 30.53 -10.42
C ALA A 111 7.66 30.76 -9.95
#